data_AF-A0A6N8WC13-F1
#
_entry.id   AF-A0A6N8WC13-F1
#
_cell.length_a   1.000
_cell.length_b   1.000
_cell.length_c   1.000
_cell.angle_alpha   90.00
_cell.angle_beta   90.00
_cell.angle_gamma   90.00
#
_symmetry.space_group_name_H-M   'P 1'
#
loop_
_entity.id
_entity.type
_entity.pdbx_description
1 polymer ?
#
loop_
_entity_poly.entity_id
_entity_poly.type
_entity_poly.pdbx_seq_one_letter_code
_entity_poly.pdbx_strand_id
1 'polypeptide(L)'
;MPQVNPAIMVWARETAGLSQEEAAKKLGFQDSSRSSAVEKLARIERGQKEPSRTQLVNMAGQYRRPLLTFYLSKPPQKSNRGVDFRTLPQGEHSPEEALLDALIREIRARQSMVRVIMEDEDEAVPLPFVGSHRIEDGRTAVLESLKALLNIDATDYRAQRDTSAAFTLLRKRAEEASIFVLLKGNLGNYKTALDTTVFRGFSIADEVTPFIVINDQDAKPAWSFTLLHETVHLLLGHTGISGDSAENEVERFCNDVAGEFLLPARELKQLSLNRSARIGNITERISAFASEFKVSRAMIAYKAYRSDLITRATYNQLKVLYREEWLRNREKHREHTRQNETILNYYRVRRHRLGSRIIGMVRRMMAADALSTSSAAQILGVKPRQVQPLLDTGSSR
;
A
#
# COMPACT_ATOMS: atom_id res chain seq x y z
N MET A 1 -10.13 -38.53 -7.24
CA MET A 1 -9.00 -37.56 -7.22
C MET A 1 -9.59 -36.16 -7.33
N PRO A 2 -9.03 -35.13 -6.65
CA PRO A 2 -9.59 -33.78 -6.75
C PRO A 2 -9.49 -33.30 -8.20
N GLN A 3 -10.65 -33.06 -8.83
CA GLN A 3 -10.75 -32.64 -10.21
C GLN A 3 -10.51 -31.13 -10.31
N VAL A 4 -9.75 -30.70 -11.30
CA VAL A 4 -9.46 -29.27 -11.53
C VAL A 4 -10.72 -28.59 -12.04
N ASN A 5 -11.09 -27.45 -11.46
CA ASN A 5 -12.29 -26.73 -11.83
C ASN A 5 -12.02 -25.73 -12.98
N PRO A 6 -12.63 -25.90 -14.18
CA PRO A 6 -12.45 -24.98 -15.30
C PRO A 6 -12.83 -23.53 -14.99
N ALA A 7 -13.86 -23.32 -14.15
CA ALA A 7 -14.25 -21.98 -13.72
C ALA A 7 -13.17 -21.28 -12.89
N ILE A 8 -12.35 -22.04 -12.15
CA ILE A 8 -11.19 -21.47 -11.44
C ILE A 8 -10.07 -21.12 -12.40
N MET A 9 -9.88 -21.88 -13.49
CA MET A 9 -8.86 -21.56 -14.50
C MET A 9 -9.19 -20.26 -15.23
N VAL A 10 -10.46 -20.10 -15.63
CA VAL A 10 -10.98 -18.84 -16.20
C VAL A 10 -10.81 -17.70 -15.21
N TRP A 11 -11.30 -17.87 -13.97
CA TRP A 11 -11.15 -16.87 -12.93
C TRP A 11 -9.68 -16.51 -12.67
N ALA A 12 -8.78 -17.49 -12.60
CA ALA A 12 -7.37 -17.26 -12.32
C ALA A 12 -6.68 -16.48 -13.46
N ARG A 13 -7.02 -16.77 -14.72
CA ARG A 13 -6.53 -16.01 -15.88
C ARG A 13 -7.05 -14.58 -15.87
N GLU A 14 -8.36 -14.41 -15.72
CA GLU A 14 -9.02 -13.10 -15.78
C GLU A 14 -8.57 -12.20 -14.62
N THR A 15 -8.51 -12.74 -13.41
CA THR A 15 -8.00 -12.02 -12.23
C THR A 15 -6.47 -11.91 -12.20
N ALA A 16 -5.76 -12.46 -13.18
CA ALA A 16 -4.36 -12.15 -13.45
C ALA A 16 -4.21 -11.06 -14.53
N GLY A 17 -5.32 -10.52 -15.05
CA GLY A 17 -5.35 -9.48 -16.08
C GLY A 17 -4.84 -9.96 -17.44
N LEU A 18 -5.01 -11.26 -17.75
CA LEU A 18 -4.52 -11.84 -19.01
C LEU A 18 -5.69 -12.13 -19.96
N SER A 19 -5.56 -11.69 -21.22
CA SER A 19 -6.42 -12.19 -22.29
C SER A 19 -6.14 -13.68 -22.57
N GLN A 20 -7.03 -14.38 -23.29
CA GLN A 20 -6.76 -15.77 -23.68
C GLN A 20 -5.53 -15.88 -24.59
N GLU A 21 -5.31 -14.91 -25.47
CA GLU A 21 -4.14 -14.81 -26.35
C GLU A 21 -2.84 -14.64 -25.54
N GLU A 22 -2.83 -13.70 -24.59
CA GLU A 22 -1.66 -13.44 -23.75
C GLU A 22 -1.35 -14.63 -22.85
N ALA A 23 -2.37 -15.26 -22.29
CA ALA A 23 -2.24 -16.45 -21.46
C ALA A 23 -1.72 -17.64 -22.27
N ALA A 24 -2.26 -17.90 -23.46
CA ALA A 24 -1.79 -18.97 -24.33
C ALA A 24 -0.30 -18.82 -24.66
N LYS A 25 0.13 -17.58 -24.98
CA LYS A 25 1.54 -17.25 -25.23
C LYS A 25 2.42 -17.45 -23.99
N LYS A 26 2.02 -16.90 -22.83
CA LYS A 26 2.80 -17.01 -21.58
C LYS A 26 2.90 -18.43 -21.04
N LEU A 27 1.90 -19.27 -21.33
CA LEU A 27 1.89 -20.69 -20.97
C LEU A 27 2.62 -21.58 -21.97
N GLY A 28 3.13 -21.01 -23.06
CA GLY A 28 3.88 -21.74 -24.08
C GLY A 28 3.02 -22.64 -24.95
N PHE A 29 1.72 -22.36 -25.10
CA PHE A 29 0.92 -23.03 -26.11
C PHE A 29 1.39 -22.59 -27.51
N GLN A 30 1.46 -23.55 -28.43
CA GLN A 30 1.86 -23.33 -29.81
C GLN A 30 0.72 -23.71 -30.75
N ASP A 31 0.66 -23.06 -31.91
CA ASP A 31 -0.26 -23.44 -32.96
C ASP A 31 0.10 -24.83 -33.52
N SER A 32 -0.90 -25.52 -34.04
CA SER A 32 -0.72 -26.77 -34.79
C SER A 32 -1.67 -26.78 -35.97
N SER A 33 -1.42 -27.66 -36.94
CA SER A 33 -2.26 -27.85 -38.14
C SER A 33 -3.76 -28.08 -37.86
N ARG A 34 -4.14 -28.47 -36.64
CA ARG A 34 -5.54 -28.78 -36.25
C ARG A 34 -6.20 -27.79 -35.28
N SER A 35 -5.45 -26.86 -34.69
CA SER A 35 -5.98 -25.95 -33.65
C SER A 35 -4.95 -24.89 -33.25
N SER A 36 -5.40 -23.68 -32.97
CA SER A 36 -4.54 -22.58 -32.49
C SER A 36 -4.17 -22.73 -31.01
N ALA A 37 -3.14 -22.01 -30.56
CA ALA A 37 -2.71 -21.93 -29.17
C ALA A 37 -3.84 -21.45 -28.24
N VAL A 38 -4.60 -20.46 -28.70
CA VAL A 38 -5.75 -19.88 -27.99
C VAL A 38 -6.87 -20.90 -27.86
N GLU A 39 -7.17 -21.63 -28.94
CA GLU A 39 -8.21 -22.66 -28.94
C GLU A 39 -7.86 -23.82 -28.00
N LYS A 40 -6.59 -24.20 -27.91
CA LYS A 40 -6.11 -25.21 -26.95
C LYS A 40 -6.35 -24.77 -25.51
N LEU A 41 -6.09 -23.51 -25.17
CA LEU A 41 -6.37 -22.96 -23.85
C LEU A 41 -7.88 -22.88 -23.59
N ALA A 42 -8.66 -22.40 -24.56
CA ALA A 42 -10.11 -22.28 -24.44
C ALA A 42 -10.80 -23.63 -24.19
N ARG A 43 -10.30 -24.71 -24.81
CA ARG A 43 -10.80 -26.08 -24.54
C ARG A 43 -10.56 -26.52 -23.10
N ILE A 44 -9.45 -26.12 -22.49
CA ILE A 44 -9.15 -26.40 -21.08
C ILE A 44 -10.07 -25.57 -20.17
N GLU A 45 -10.23 -24.29 -20.47
CA GLU A 45 -11.11 -23.37 -19.72
C GLU A 45 -12.60 -23.73 -19.80
N ARG A 46 -13.03 -24.40 -20.88
CA ARG A 46 -14.38 -24.97 -21.03
C ARG A 46 -14.54 -26.36 -20.41
N GLY A 47 -13.49 -26.94 -19.84
CA GLY A 47 -13.51 -28.31 -19.30
C GLY A 47 -13.58 -29.42 -20.35
N GLN A 48 -13.36 -29.08 -21.63
CA GLN A 48 -13.36 -30.04 -22.75
C GLN A 48 -12.04 -30.84 -22.84
N LYS A 49 -11.02 -30.44 -22.07
CA LYS A 49 -9.74 -31.13 -21.94
C LYS A 49 -9.14 -30.84 -20.56
N GLU A 50 -8.69 -31.86 -19.85
CA GLU A 50 -7.98 -31.65 -18.58
C GLU A 50 -6.54 -31.13 -18.82
N PRO A 51 -6.07 -30.16 -18.03
CA PRO A 51 -4.69 -29.70 -18.09
C PRO A 51 -3.74 -30.75 -17.50
N SER A 52 -2.54 -30.86 -18.05
CA SER A 52 -1.48 -31.67 -17.43
C SER A 52 -0.98 -31.00 -16.14
N ARG A 53 -0.35 -31.79 -15.26
CA ARG A 53 0.26 -31.27 -14.02
C ARG A 53 1.29 -30.16 -14.31
N THR A 54 2.07 -30.29 -15.38
CA THR A 54 3.02 -29.27 -15.82
C THR A 54 2.31 -27.99 -16.28
N GLN A 55 1.19 -28.12 -17.00
CA GLN A 55 0.38 -26.96 -17.41
C GLN A 55 -0.23 -26.26 -16.19
N LEU A 56 -0.70 -27.00 -15.18
CA LEU A 56 -1.21 -26.42 -13.94
C LEU A 56 -0.13 -25.68 -13.14
N VAL A 57 1.08 -26.24 -13.05
CA VAL A 57 2.22 -25.55 -12.40
C VAL A 57 2.59 -24.27 -13.17
N ASN A 58 2.58 -24.32 -14.50
CA ASN A 58 2.82 -23.14 -15.33
C ASN A 58 1.70 -22.10 -15.17
N MET A 59 0.43 -22.51 -15.10
CA MET A 59 -0.71 -21.65 -14.81
C MET A 59 -0.58 -21.02 -13.42
N ALA A 60 -0.21 -21.79 -12.41
CA ALA A 60 0.05 -21.28 -11.06
C ALA A 60 1.14 -20.19 -11.05
N GLY A 61 2.24 -20.40 -11.79
CA GLY A 61 3.30 -19.40 -11.93
C GLY A 61 2.88 -18.16 -12.70
N GLN A 62 2.27 -18.33 -13.89
CA GLN A 62 1.92 -17.23 -14.79
C GLN A 62 0.73 -16.41 -14.28
N TYR A 63 -0.27 -17.08 -13.70
CA TYR A 63 -1.45 -16.43 -13.11
C TYR A 63 -1.20 -15.98 -11.67
N ARG A 64 -0.02 -16.30 -11.11
CA ARG A 64 0.38 -16.00 -9.73
C ARG A 64 -0.67 -16.46 -8.73
N ARG A 65 -1.04 -17.73 -8.81
CA ARG A 65 -1.97 -18.41 -7.90
C ARG A 65 -1.27 -19.62 -7.29
N PRO A 66 -1.42 -19.89 -5.98
CA PRO A 66 -1.00 -21.16 -5.42
C PRO A 66 -1.62 -22.32 -6.22
N LEU A 67 -0.87 -23.38 -6.48
CA LEU A 67 -1.34 -24.55 -7.25
C LEU A 67 -2.65 -25.12 -6.68
N LEU A 68 -2.79 -25.13 -5.36
CA LEU A 68 -3.98 -25.60 -4.65
C LEU A 68 -5.26 -24.82 -5.01
N THR A 69 -5.12 -23.56 -5.47
CA THR A 69 -6.25 -22.72 -5.86
C THR A 69 -7.06 -23.37 -6.98
N PHE A 70 -6.41 -24.02 -7.95
CA PHE A 70 -7.05 -24.63 -9.12
C PHE A 70 -7.94 -25.84 -8.77
N TYR A 71 -7.90 -26.30 -7.53
CA TYR A 71 -8.71 -27.39 -7.00
C TYR A 71 -9.88 -26.88 -6.13
N LEU A 72 -10.09 -25.57 -6.03
CA LEU A 72 -11.24 -24.99 -5.34
C LEU A 72 -12.56 -25.28 -6.08
N SER A 73 -13.63 -25.48 -5.32
CA SER A 73 -14.97 -25.75 -5.86
C SER A 73 -15.64 -24.52 -6.48
N LYS A 74 -15.27 -23.30 -6.05
CA LYS A 74 -15.79 -22.04 -6.61
C LYS A 74 -14.80 -20.88 -6.45
N PRO A 75 -14.83 -19.87 -7.34
CA PRO A 75 -13.98 -18.69 -7.24
C PRO A 75 -14.11 -17.97 -5.88
N PRO A 76 -13.02 -17.46 -5.30
CA PRO A 76 -13.05 -16.58 -4.12
C PRO A 76 -13.88 -15.31 -4.38
N GLN A 77 -14.62 -14.85 -3.37
CA GLN A 77 -15.44 -13.62 -3.46
C GLN A 77 -14.57 -12.35 -3.51
N LYS A 78 -15.08 -11.33 -4.22
CA LYS A 78 -14.42 -10.04 -4.45
C LYS A 78 -14.61 -9.08 -3.27
N SER A 79 -13.70 -8.14 -3.13
CA SER A 79 -13.79 -6.99 -2.23
C SER A 79 -13.39 -5.72 -3.00
N ASN A 80 -14.20 -4.67 -3.01
CA ASN A 80 -13.72 -3.29 -3.26
C ASN A 80 -12.64 -2.95 -2.22
N ARG A 81 -11.69 -2.06 -2.51
CA ARG A 81 -10.55 -1.78 -1.61
C ARG A 81 -10.13 -0.32 -1.75
N GLY A 82 -10.21 0.45 -0.67
CA GLY A 82 -9.61 1.78 -0.53
C GLY A 82 -9.96 2.76 -1.64
N VAL A 83 -11.15 3.38 -1.55
CA VAL A 83 -11.60 4.36 -2.54
C VAL A 83 -11.07 5.75 -2.19
N ASP A 84 -10.19 6.30 -3.03
CA ASP A 84 -9.93 7.76 -3.07
C ASP A 84 -11.19 8.44 -3.64
N PHE A 85 -11.88 9.25 -2.82
CA PHE A 85 -13.05 10.08 -3.17
C PHE A 85 -12.80 11.11 -4.31
N ARG A 86 -11.72 11.00 -5.08
CA ARG A 86 -11.38 11.88 -6.21
C ARG A 86 -11.48 11.22 -7.58
N THR A 87 -11.90 9.95 -7.64
CA THR A 87 -12.14 9.23 -8.90
C THR A 87 -13.31 8.26 -8.71
N LEU A 88 -14.36 8.39 -9.53
CA LEU A 88 -15.47 7.44 -9.56
C LEU A 88 -14.96 6.06 -10.04
N PRO A 89 -15.40 4.94 -9.46
CA PRO A 89 -15.07 3.62 -9.99
C PRO A 89 -15.90 3.37 -11.25
N GLN A 90 -15.23 3.21 -12.38
CA GLN A 90 -15.81 2.65 -13.60
C GLN A 90 -15.12 1.33 -13.89
N GLY A 91 -15.92 0.25 -13.82
CA GLY A 91 -15.93 -0.89 -14.73
C GLY A 91 -14.64 -1.64 -15.06
N GLU A 92 -14.71 -2.96 -14.88
CA GLU A 92 -13.83 -4.02 -15.40
C GLU A 92 -12.47 -4.21 -14.70
N HIS A 93 -12.12 -5.49 -14.47
CA HIS A 93 -10.88 -5.91 -13.80
C HIS A 93 -9.66 -5.38 -14.54
N SER A 94 -9.13 -4.27 -14.08
CA SER A 94 -7.91 -3.72 -14.68
C SER A 94 -6.72 -4.61 -14.29
N PRO A 95 -5.70 -4.75 -15.16
CA PRO A 95 -4.44 -5.42 -14.79
C PRO A 95 -3.79 -4.86 -13.51
N GLU A 96 -4.09 -3.61 -13.15
CA GLU A 96 -3.60 -2.96 -11.94
C GLU A 96 -4.27 -3.50 -10.66
N GLU A 97 -5.57 -3.82 -10.71
CA GLU A 97 -6.27 -4.47 -9.59
C GLU A 97 -5.71 -5.87 -9.31
N ALA A 98 -5.39 -6.64 -10.35
CA ALA A 98 -4.75 -7.95 -10.23
C ALA A 98 -3.37 -7.87 -9.56
N LEU A 99 -2.60 -6.81 -9.86
CA LEU A 99 -1.31 -6.53 -9.24
C LEU A 99 -1.46 -6.11 -7.77
N LEU A 100 -2.48 -5.31 -7.44
CA LEU A 100 -2.81 -4.95 -6.06
C LEU A 100 -3.18 -6.19 -5.23
N ASP A 101 -4.01 -7.06 -5.80
CA ASP A 101 -4.38 -8.35 -5.21
C ASP A 101 -3.15 -9.21 -4.88
N ALA A 102 -2.21 -9.30 -5.81
CA ALA A 102 -0.97 -10.02 -5.61
C ALA A 102 -0.10 -9.36 -4.52
N LEU A 103 -0.06 -8.03 -4.46
CA LEU A 103 0.67 -7.29 -3.44
C LEU A 103 0.10 -7.57 -2.05
N ILE A 104 -1.22 -7.50 -1.90
CA ILE A 104 -1.91 -7.78 -0.65
C ILE A 104 -1.63 -9.21 -0.18
N ARG A 105 -1.66 -10.19 -1.08
CA ARG A 105 -1.34 -11.59 -0.75
C ARG A 105 0.12 -11.75 -0.32
N GLU A 106 1.07 -11.08 -0.98
CA GLU A 106 2.49 -11.08 -0.58
C GLU A 106 2.65 -10.53 0.85
N ILE A 107 1.96 -9.43 1.16
CA ILE A 107 2.03 -8.80 2.49
C ILE A 107 1.34 -9.65 3.56
N ARG A 108 0.19 -10.25 3.27
CA ARG A 108 -0.47 -11.17 4.21
C ARG A 108 0.40 -12.38 4.52
N ALA A 109 1.00 -13.00 3.50
CA ALA A 109 1.93 -14.11 3.72
C ALA A 109 3.12 -13.68 4.61
N ARG A 110 3.65 -12.47 4.40
CA ARG A 110 4.68 -11.89 5.26
C ARG A 110 4.22 -11.70 6.70
N GLN A 111 3.07 -11.07 6.90
CA GLN A 111 2.49 -10.84 8.22
C GLN A 111 2.24 -12.16 8.94
N SER A 112 1.68 -13.18 8.27
CA SER A 112 1.45 -14.49 8.87
C SER A 112 2.75 -15.18 9.30
N MET A 113 3.83 -15.09 8.50
CA MET A 113 5.14 -15.60 8.93
C MET A 113 5.65 -14.88 10.18
N VAL A 114 5.51 -13.55 10.23
CA VAL A 114 5.91 -12.76 11.39
C VAL A 114 5.11 -13.14 12.64
N ARG A 115 3.79 -13.34 12.48
CA ARG A 115 2.90 -13.75 13.56
C ARG A 115 3.29 -15.12 14.13
N VAL A 116 3.50 -16.11 13.27
CA VAL A 116 3.93 -17.47 13.69
C VAL A 116 5.24 -17.41 14.47
N ILE A 117 6.24 -16.65 14.00
CA ILE A 117 7.51 -16.52 14.71
C ILE A 117 7.33 -15.86 16.08
N MET A 118 6.47 -14.84 16.17
CA MET A 118 6.18 -14.21 17.46
C MET A 118 5.41 -15.15 18.40
N GLU A 119 4.55 -16.03 17.86
CA GLU A 119 3.86 -17.06 18.66
C GLU A 119 4.85 -18.12 19.16
N ASP A 120 5.76 -18.59 18.31
CA ASP A 120 6.77 -19.60 18.66
C ASP A 120 7.76 -19.10 19.74
N GLU A 121 8.03 -17.79 19.76
CA GLU A 121 8.95 -17.14 20.72
C GLU A 121 8.22 -16.52 21.94
N ASP A 122 6.95 -16.85 22.15
CA ASP A 122 6.11 -16.28 23.23
C ASP A 122 6.05 -14.73 23.24
N GLU A 123 6.35 -14.07 22.11
CA GLU A 123 6.26 -12.61 21.90
C GLU A 123 4.88 -12.16 21.38
N ALA A 124 3.96 -13.08 21.12
CA ALA A 124 2.64 -12.82 20.54
C ALA A 124 1.62 -12.23 21.54
N VAL A 125 1.88 -11.01 22.03
CA VAL A 125 0.99 -10.30 22.95
C VAL A 125 -0.06 -9.49 22.16
N PRO A 126 -1.37 -9.68 22.42
CA PRO A 126 -2.42 -8.87 21.81
C PRO A 126 -2.27 -7.38 22.14
N LEU A 127 -2.37 -6.56 21.11
CA LEU A 127 -2.25 -5.10 21.16
C LEU A 127 -3.65 -4.51 21.40
N PRO A 128 -3.89 -3.90 22.58
CA PRO A 128 -5.24 -3.51 22.99
C PRO A 128 -5.83 -2.37 22.17
N PHE A 129 -5.03 -1.67 21.36
CA PHE A 129 -5.51 -0.58 20.52
C PHE A 129 -6.20 -1.06 19.24
N VAL A 130 -5.92 -2.28 18.77
CA VAL A 130 -6.49 -2.78 17.51
C VAL A 130 -7.97 -3.09 17.74
N GLY A 131 -8.86 -2.42 17.00
CA GLY A 131 -10.30 -2.55 17.22
C GLY A 131 -10.80 -1.96 18.55
N SER A 132 -10.03 -1.07 19.17
CA SER A 132 -10.40 -0.40 20.43
C SER A 132 -11.50 0.65 20.27
N HIS A 133 -11.78 1.08 19.03
CA HIS A 133 -12.71 2.16 18.73
C HIS A 133 -13.76 1.77 17.71
N ARG A 134 -14.85 2.54 17.72
CA ARG A 134 -15.92 2.53 16.71
C ARG A 134 -16.12 3.95 16.17
N ILE A 135 -16.75 4.08 15.01
CA ILE A 135 -17.08 5.40 14.43
C ILE A 135 -17.95 6.21 15.40
N GLU A 136 -18.83 5.52 16.14
CA GLU A 136 -19.73 6.10 17.13
C GLU A 136 -19.01 6.81 18.29
N ASP A 137 -17.76 6.46 18.60
CA ASP A 137 -16.96 7.13 19.63
C ASP A 137 -16.65 8.59 19.26
N GLY A 138 -16.78 8.92 17.98
CA GLY A 138 -16.60 10.27 17.45
C GLY A 138 -15.14 10.64 17.20
N ARG A 139 -14.97 11.60 16.29
CA ARG A 139 -13.65 11.99 15.75
C ARG A 139 -12.67 12.47 16.83
N THR A 140 -13.17 13.18 17.84
CA THR A 140 -12.32 13.73 18.91
C THR A 140 -11.71 12.62 19.77
N ALA A 141 -12.52 11.63 20.18
CA ALA A 141 -12.03 10.51 20.99
C ALA A 141 -10.95 9.72 20.24
N VAL A 142 -11.23 9.36 18.98
CA VAL A 142 -10.28 8.60 18.15
C VAL A 142 -9.01 9.41 17.85
N LEU A 143 -9.11 10.73 17.66
CA LEU A 143 -7.94 11.58 17.47
C LEU A 143 -7.04 11.64 18.71
N GLU A 144 -7.62 11.73 19.91
CA GLU A 144 -6.84 11.71 21.15
C GLU A 144 -6.18 10.34 21.38
N SER A 145 -6.89 9.24 21.12
CA SER A 145 -6.30 7.89 21.15
C SER A 145 -5.18 7.72 20.13
N LEU A 146 -5.33 8.27 18.92
CA LEU A 146 -4.28 8.26 17.89
C LEU A 146 -3.01 8.99 18.36
N LYS A 147 -3.16 10.18 18.97
CA LYS A 147 -2.02 10.94 19.53
C LYS A 147 -1.36 10.19 20.69
N ALA A 148 -2.16 9.59 21.57
CA ALA A 148 -1.67 8.82 22.72
C ALA A 148 -0.90 7.56 22.25
N LEU A 149 -1.47 6.80 21.31
CA LEU A 149 -0.84 5.61 20.72
C LEU A 149 0.51 5.95 20.08
N LEU A 150 0.56 7.02 19.29
CA LEU A 150 1.76 7.43 18.59
C LEU A 150 2.69 8.31 19.45
N ASN A 151 2.28 8.70 20.65
CA ASN A 151 3.04 9.60 21.53
C ASN A 151 3.63 10.82 20.78
N ILE A 152 2.77 11.49 20.02
CA ILE A 152 3.11 12.62 19.14
C ILE A 152 1.88 13.48 18.86
N ASP A 153 2.10 14.79 18.75
CA ASP A 153 1.07 15.73 18.32
C ASP A 153 1.46 16.50 17.04
N ALA A 154 0.59 17.44 16.63
CA ALA A 154 0.84 18.28 15.46
C ALA A 154 2.04 19.23 15.63
N THR A 155 2.35 19.63 16.87
CA THR A 155 3.46 20.52 17.21
C THR A 155 4.79 19.81 16.96
N ASP A 156 4.94 18.60 17.51
CA ASP A 156 6.12 17.75 17.32
C ASP A 156 6.36 17.43 15.85
N TYR A 157 5.28 17.11 15.12
CA TYR A 157 5.31 16.82 13.69
C TYR A 157 5.81 18.02 12.87
N ARG A 158 5.33 19.24 13.19
CA ARG A 158 5.68 20.47 12.45
C ARG A 158 7.04 21.04 12.81
N ALA A 159 7.53 20.75 14.03
CA ALA A 159 8.88 21.13 14.45
C ALA A 159 9.99 20.48 13.61
N GLN A 160 9.66 19.44 12.84
CA GLN A 160 10.60 18.78 11.95
C GLN A 160 10.99 19.68 10.77
N ARG A 161 12.29 19.63 10.40
CA ARG A 161 12.88 20.48 9.35
C ARG A 161 12.10 20.46 8.03
N ASP A 162 11.62 19.30 7.62
CA ASP A 162 10.99 19.06 6.34
C ASP A 162 9.99 17.89 6.42
N THR A 163 9.19 17.71 5.38
CA THR A 163 8.17 16.66 5.34
C THR A 163 8.74 15.24 5.41
N SER A 164 9.97 15.02 4.94
CA SER A 164 10.60 13.70 5.02
C SER A 164 11.02 13.37 6.45
N ALA A 165 11.53 14.35 7.19
CA ALA A 165 11.84 14.22 8.61
C ALA A 165 10.56 14.03 9.45
N ALA A 166 9.50 14.78 9.13
CA ALA A 166 8.18 14.64 9.76
C ALA A 166 7.61 13.22 9.58
N PHE A 167 7.63 12.69 8.35
CA PHE A 167 7.24 11.31 8.09
C PHE A 167 8.13 10.29 8.82
N THR A 168 9.44 10.52 8.86
CA THR A 168 10.39 9.63 9.54
C THR A 168 10.08 9.53 11.04
N LEU A 169 9.81 10.66 11.69
CA LEU A 169 9.40 10.70 13.10
C LEU A 169 8.07 9.96 13.29
N LEU A 170 7.05 10.29 12.50
CA LEU A 170 5.73 9.68 12.61
C LEU A 170 5.76 8.15 12.40
N ARG A 171 6.52 7.69 11.40
CA ARG A 171 6.74 6.25 11.18
C ARG A 171 7.45 5.60 12.34
N LYS A 172 8.49 6.24 12.88
CA LYS A 172 9.21 5.74 14.06
C LYS A 172 8.24 5.55 15.23
N ARG A 173 7.36 6.52 15.48
CA ARG A 173 6.32 6.43 16.51
C ARG A 173 5.35 5.28 16.31
N ALA A 174 4.87 5.08 15.08
CA ALA A 174 4.03 3.93 14.75
C ALA A 174 4.76 2.60 14.98
N GLU A 175 6.03 2.52 14.56
CA GLU A 175 6.87 1.33 14.77
C GLU A 175 7.20 1.06 16.25
N GLU A 176 7.34 2.10 17.07
CA GLU A 176 7.45 2.02 18.54
C GLU A 176 6.15 1.51 19.18
N ALA A 177 4.99 1.81 18.59
CA ALA A 177 3.68 1.28 18.99
C ALA A 177 3.40 -0.14 18.46
N SER A 178 4.45 -0.89 18.10
CA SER A 178 4.38 -2.25 17.55
C SER A 178 3.70 -2.40 16.19
N ILE A 179 3.52 -1.31 15.42
CA ILE A 179 2.97 -1.38 14.05
C ILE A 179 4.09 -1.62 13.03
N PHE A 180 3.92 -2.60 12.15
CA PHE A 180 4.85 -2.85 11.04
C PHE A 180 4.52 -1.94 9.85
N VAL A 181 5.31 -0.90 9.62
CA VAL A 181 5.10 0.05 8.52
C VAL A 181 6.02 -0.27 7.33
N LEU A 182 5.46 -0.55 6.17
CA LEU A 182 6.20 -0.85 4.93
C LEU A 182 5.93 0.20 3.84
N LEU A 183 6.95 0.58 3.08
CA LEU A 183 6.81 1.35 1.85
C LEU A 183 6.96 0.42 0.65
N LYS A 184 5.86 0.14 -0.05
CA LYS A 184 5.86 -0.81 -1.17
C LYS A 184 4.72 -0.54 -2.13
N GLY A 185 5.04 0.02 -3.30
CA GLY A 185 4.12 0.23 -4.42
C GLY A 185 4.27 -0.75 -5.58
N ASN A 186 5.03 -1.84 -5.41
CA ASN A 186 5.30 -2.81 -6.49
C ASN A 186 5.62 -4.22 -5.98
N LEU A 187 5.62 -5.20 -6.90
CA LEU A 187 5.93 -6.61 -6.64
C LEU A 187 7.42 -6.94 -6.87
N GLY A 188 8.32 -6.04 -6.47
CA GLY A 188 9.78 -6.25 -6.58
C GLY A 188 10.38 -5.88 -7.94
N ASN A 189 9.58 -5.34 -8.86
CA ASN A 189 10.02 -4.82 -10.16
C ASN A 189 9.30 -3.51 -10.49
N TYR A 190 10.01 -2.53 -11.06
CA TYR A 190 9.44 -1.26 -11.50
C TYR A 190 8.30 -1.41 -12.53
N LYS A 191 8.31 -2.49 -13.33
CA LYS A 191 7.22 -2.82 -14.29
C LYS A 191 5.90 -3.21 -13.61
N THR A 192 5.94 -3.49 -12.30
CA THR A 192 4.77 -3.81 -11.47
C THR A 192 4.42 -2.67 -10.52
N ALA A 193 4.90 -1.46 -10.82
CA ALA A 193 4.55 -0.28 -10.05
C ALA A 193 3.05 0.03 -10.22
N LEU A 194 2.36 0.07 -9.09
CA LEU A 194 0.94 0.40 -8.99
C LEU A 194 0.78 1.91 -8.89
N ASP A 195 -0.14 2.46 -9.68
CA ASP A 195 -0.46 3.88 -9.59
C ASP A 195 -1.17 4.20 -8.27
N THR A 196 -1.01 5.44 -7.83
CA THR A 196 -1.72 6.01 -6.68
C THR A 196 -3.24 6.05 -6.85
N THR A 197 -3.74 5.97 -8.09
CA THR A 197 -5.18 5.82 -8.37
C THR A 197 -5.72 4.44 -8.03
N VAL A 198 -4.84 3.43 -7.91
CA VAL A 198 -5.19 2.05 -7.61
C VAL A 198 -5.15 1.79 -6.11
N PHE A 199 -4.08 2.25 -5.45
CA PHE A 199 -4.02 2.28 -3.99
C PHE A 199 -2.99 3.29 -3.49
N ARG A 200 -3.23 3.88 -2.32
CA ARG A 200 -2.27 4.75 -1.62
C ARG A 200 -1.70 4.10 -0.36
N GLY A 201 -2.51 3.30 0.32
CA GLY A 201 -2.11 2.49 1.44
C GLY A 201 -3.17 1.43 1.74
N PHE A 202 -2.83 0.54 2.66
CA PHE A 202 -3.77 -0.35 3.31
C PHE A 202 -3.19 -0.82 4.65
N SER A 203 -4.07 -1.29 5.51
CA SER A 203 -3.76 -1.85 6.82
C SER A 203 -4.23 -3.31 6.93
N ILE A 204 -3.55 -4.08 7.78
CA ILE A 204 -3.98 -5.38 8.26
C ILE A 204 -4.16 -5.23 9.77
N ALA A 205 -5.42 -5.22 10.21
CA ALA A 205 -5.81 -5.09 11.61
C ALA A 205 -5.71 -6.44 12.34
N ASP A 206 -4.49 -6.95 12.45
CA ASP A 206 -4.17 -8.12 13.27
C ASP A 206 -3.79 -7.65 14.67
N GLU A 207 -4.32 -8.31 15.71
CA GLU A 207 -4.14 -7.90 17.10
C GLU A 207 -2.70 -8.11 17.61
N VAL A 208 -1.90 -8.97 16.98
CA VAL A 208 -0.50 -9.22 17.40
C VAL A 208 0.49 -8.51 16.48
N THR A 209 0.19 -8.52 15.18
CA THR A 209 1.08 -8.10 14.11
C THR A 209 0.37 -7.16 13.14
N PRO A 210 -0.02 -5.95 13.58
CA PRO A 210 -0.68 -4.99 12.71
C PRO A 210 0.30 -4.46 11.67
N PHE A 211 -0.09 -4.51 10.40
CA PHE A 211 0.72 -4.01 9.28
C PHE A 211 0.06 -2.79 8.65
N ILE A 212 0.89 -1.82 8.29
CA ILE A 212 0.52 -0.71 7.41
C ILE A 212 1.43 -0.74 6.19
N VAL A 213 0.85 -0.67 5.00
CA VAL A 213 1.58 -0.55 3.74
C VAL A 213 1.24 0.78 3.10
N ILE A 214 2.27 1.52 2.72
CA ILE A 214 2.15 2.81 2.02
C ILE A 214 2.73 2.65 0.62
N ASN A 215 2.03 3.16 -0.39
CA ASN A 215 2.49 3.17 -1.76
C ASN A 215 3.67 4.14 -1.91
N ASP A 216 4.87 3.58 -2.09
CA ASP A 216 6.11 4.35 -2.27
C ASP A 216 6.19 5.09 -3.62
N GLN A 217 5.21 4.89 -4.49
CA GLN A 217 5.04 5.67 -5.72
C GLN A 217 4.34 7.01 -5.49
N ASP A 218 3.66 7.21 -4.36
CA ASP A 218 2.99 8.48 -4.05
C ASP A 218 4.01 9.59 -3.71
N ALA A 219 3.55 10.84 -3.75
CA ALA A 219 4.36 11.97 -3.31
C ALA A 219 4.72 11.81 -1.82
N LYS A 220 6.00 11.99 -1.46
CA LYS A 220 6.45 11.91 -0.05
C LYS A 220 5.57 12.72 0.93
N PRO A 221 5.08 13.93 0.59
CA PRO A 221 4.19 14.69 1.47
C PRO A 221 2.82 14.07 1.72
N ALA A 222 2.42 13.04 0.98
CA ALA A 222 1.18 12.30 1.20
C ALA A 222 1.37 11.13 2.18
N TRP A 223 2.60 10.63 2.37
CA TRP A 223 2.84 9.42 3.18
C TRP A 223 2.43 9.57 4.65
N SER A 224 2.63 10.74 5.26
CA SER A 224 2.19 10.98 6.65
C SER A 224 0.68 10.91 6.78
N PHE A 225 -0.06 11.43 5.81
CA PHE A 225 -1.52 11.34 5.79
C PHE A 225 -1.97 9.89 5.67
N THR A 226 -1.39 9.14 4.73
CA THR A 226 -1.70 7.70 4.57
C THR A 226 -1.39 6.93 5.85
N LEU A 227 -0.24 7.17 6.49
CA LEU A 227 0.11 6.48 7.73
C LEU A 227 -0.91 6.73 8.85
N LEU A 228 -1.30 7.99 9.06
CA LEU A 228 -2.31 8.33 10.06
C LEU A 228 -3.67 7.71 9.71
N HIS A 229 -4.08 7.80 8.45
CA HIS A 229 -5.33 7.22 7.96
C HIS A 229 -5.39 5.70 8.23
N GLU A 230 -4.34 4.97 7.85
CA GLU A 230 -4.27 3.53 8.07
C GLU A 230 -4.15 3.17 9.56
N THR A 231 -3.55 4.04 10.39
CA THR A 231 -3.53 3.84 11.84
C THR A 231 -4.94 3.97 12.44
N VAL A 232 -5.77 4.88 11.91
CA VAL A 232 -7.18 4.97 12.33
C VAL A 232 -7.96 3.72 11.93
N HIS A 233 -7.71 3.14 10.74
CA HIS A 233 -8.27 1.83 10.38
C HIS A 233 -7.90 0.73 11.38
N LEU A 234 -6.66 0.69 11.86
CA LEU A 234 -6.26 -0.23 12.92
C LEU A 234 -7.03 0.01 14.23
N LEU A 235 -7.19 1.28 14.65
CA LEU A 235 -7.98 1.61 15.85
C LEU A 235 -9.43 1.13 15.75
N LEU A 236 -10.00 1.19 14.55
CA LEU A 236 -11.36 0.71 14.28
C LEU A 236 -11.44 -0.82 14.04
N GLY A 237 -10.30 -1.51 14.00
CA GLY A 237 -10.24 -2.95 13.72
C GLY A 237 -10.56 -3.31 12.26
N HIS A 238 -10.58 -2.32 11.37
CA HIS A 238 -10.83 -2.53 9.95
C HIS A 238 -9.52 -2.81 9.21
N THR A 239 -9.52 -3.90 8.47
CA THR A 239 -8.50 -4.12 7.44
C THR A 239 -8.96 -3.39 6.19
N GLY A 240 -8.22 -2.39 5.70
CA GLY A 240 -8.52 -1.53 4.53
C GLY A 240 -8.58 -2.25 3.16
N ILE A 241 -9.11 -3.48 3.13
CA ILE A 241 -9.12 -4.46 2.04
C ILE A 241 -10.55 -5.00 1.82
N SER A 242 -11.54 -4.63 2.65
CA SER A 242 -12.95 -5.00 2.45
C SER A 242 -13.64 -3.99 1.51
N GLY A 243 -14.80 -4.38 0.93
CA GLY A 243 -15.47 -3.69 -0.18
C GLY A 243 -16.96 -3.30 -0.10
N ASP A 244 -17.52 -2.94 1.05
CA ASP A 244 -18.94 -2.64 1.26
C ASP A 244 -19.29 -1.13 1.42
N SER A 245 -20.57 -0.77 1.29
CA SER A 245 -21.10 0.59 1.44
C SER A 245 -20.80 1.27 2.80
N ALA A 246 -20.68 0.47 3.86
CA ALA A 246 -20.21 0.91 5.18
C ALA A 246 -18.77 1.47 5.15
N GLU A 247 -17.93 1.03 4.19
CA GLU A 247 -16.58 1.58 4.06
C GLU A 247 -16.59 3.03 3.64
N ASN A 248 -17.58 3.52 2.91
CA ASN A 248 -17.59 4.93 2.56
C ASN A 248 -17.70 5.82 3.81
N GLU A 249 -18.39 5.37 4.86
CA GLU A 249 -18.43 6.09 6.14
C GLU A 249 -17.14 5.94 6.93
N VAL A 250 -16.62 4.72 7.05
CA VAL A 250 -15.31 4.44 7.68
C VAL A 250 -14.19 5.27 7.03
N GLU A 251 -14.09 5.24 5.70
CA GLU A 251 -13.08 5.98 4.94
C GLU A 251 -13.20 7.49 5.14
N ARG A 252 -14.42 8.04 5.18
CA ARG A 252 -14.63 9.46 5.49
C ARG A 252 -14.20 9.78 6.92
N PHE A 253 -14.52 8.91 7.88
CA PHE A 253 -14.11 9.07 9.26
C PHE A 253 -12.59 9.03 9.43
N CYS A 254 -11.90 8.03 8.84
CA CYS A 254 -10.44 7.92 8.84
C CYS A 254 -9.78 9.14 8.21
N ASN A 255 -10.31 9.62 7.07
CA ASN A 255 -9.83 10.83 6.41
C ASN A 255 -10.00 12.09 7.27
N ASP A 256 -11.14 12.22 7.95
CA ASP A 256 -11.41 13.35 8.83
C ASP A 256 -10.46 13.35 10.03
N VAL A 257 -10.25 12.21 10.70
CA VAL A 257 -9.34 12.09 11.85
C VAL A 257 -7.89 12.38 11.44
N ALA A 258 -7.39 11.73 10.38
CA ALA A 258 -6.04 11.96 9.86
C ALA A 258 -5.85 13.41 9.39
N GLY A 259 -6.89 13.96 8.76
CA GLY A 259 -6.93 15.35 8.31
C GLY A 259 -6.91 16.36 9.46
N GLU A 260 -7.62 16.09 10.55
CA GLU A 260 -7.67 16.93 11.75
C GLU A 260 -6.35 16.87 12.53
N PHE A 261 -5.67 15.72 12.56
CA PHE A 261 -4.33 15.61 13.15
C PHE A 261 -3.33 16.55 12.45
N LEU A 262 -3.23 16.47 11.13
CA LEU A 262 -2.22 17.22 10.37
C LEU A 262 -2.57 18.70 10.20
N LEU A 263 -3.83 18.99 9.94
CA LEU A 263 -4.34 20.34 9.72
C LEU A 263 -5.71 20.54 10.39
N PRO A 264 -5.71 20.85 11.70
CA PRO A 264 -6.91 21.22 12.44
C PRO A 264 -7.74 22.29 11.74
N ALA A 265 -9.06 22.15 11.75
CA ALA A 265 -9.97 23.10 11.12
C ALA A 265 -9.79 24.54 11.63
N ARG A 266 -9.42 24.71 12.90
CA ARG A 266 -9.15 26.02 13.51
C ARG A 266 -7.94 26.74 12.90
N GLU A 267 -6.91 26.00 12.50
CA GLU A 267 -5.68 26.56 11.94
C GLU A 267 -5.82 26.83 10.44
N LEU A 268 -6.67 26.08 9.74
CA LEU A 268 -7.03 26.38 8.35
C LEU A 268 -7.60 27.81 8.21
N LYS A 269 -8.22 28.39 9.25
CA LYS A 269 -8.70 29.78 9.22
C LYS A 269 -7.59 30.81 9.03
N GLN A 270 -6.33 30.48 9.33
CA GLN A 270 -5.16 31.32 9.08
C GLN A 270 -4.80 31.38 7.58
N LEU A 271 -5.34 30.45 6.78
CA LEU A 271 -5.21 30.45 5.33
C LEU A 271 -6.18 31.46 4.71
N SER A 272 -5.76 32.72 4.66
CA SER A 272 -6.52 33.77 3.97
C SER A 272 -6.35 33.62 2.45
N LEU A 273 -7.42 33.22 1.77
CA LEU A 273 -7.49 33.16 0.31
C LEU A 273 -8.56 34.14 -0.17
N ASN A 274 -8.18 35.00 -1.12
CA ASN A 274 -9.14 35.82 -1.84
C ASN A 274 -9.68 34.98 -3.02
N ARG A 275 -10.98 34.67 -3.02
CA ARG A 275 -11.64 33.87 -4.07
C ARG A 275 -11.51 34.48 -5.47
N SER A 276 -11.33 35.79 -5.57
CA SER A 276 -11.14 36.53 -6.82
C SER A 276 -9.66 36.70 -7.20
N ALA A 277 -8.72 36.20 -6.39
CA ALA A 277 -7.31 36.26 -6.73
C ALA A 277 -6.98 35.36 -7.92
N ARG A 278 -5.92 35.74 -8.65
CA ARG A 278 -5.35 34.92 -9.72
C ARG A 278 -4.91 33.56 -9.16
N ILE A 279 -5.04 32.51 -9.97
CA ILE A 279 -4.68 31.13 -9.61
C ILE A 279 -3.23 30.98 -9.13
N GLY A 280 -2.31 31.80 -9.66
CA GLY A 280 -0.91 31.87 -9.23
C GLY A 280 -0.78 32.26 -7.75
N ASN A 281 -1.42 33.34 -7.33
CA ASN A 281 -1.39 33.81 -5.94
C ASN A 281 -1.98 32.77 -4.97
N ILE A 282 -3.07 32.11 -5.38
CA ILE A 282 -3.69 31.03 -4.59
C ILE A 282 -2.70 29.86 -4.47
N THR A 283 -2.01 29.51 -5.56
CA THR A 283 -1.01 28.43 -5.58
C THR A 283 0.19 28.73 -4.70
N GLU A 284 0.71 29.95 -4.73
CA GLU A 284 1.82 30.39 -3.87
C GLU A 284 1.44 30.32 -2.40
N ARG A 285 0.26 30.84 -2.04
CA ARG A 285 -0.23 30.81 -0.65
C ARG A 285 -0.46 29.38 -0.15
N ILE A 286 -1.05 28.52 -0.98
CA ILE A 286 -1.19 27.08 -0.68
C ILE A 286 0.17 26.42 -0.51
N SER A 287 1.16 26.77 -1.33
CA SER A 287 2.50 26.18 -1.29
C SER A 287 3.25 26.58 -0.02
N ALA A 288 3.19 27.86 0.36
CA ALA A 288 3.75 28.35 1.62
C ALA A 288 3.13 27.62 2.82
N PHE A 289 1.80 27.56 2.86
CA PHE A 289 1.06 26.92 3.94
C PHE A 289 1.33 25.40 4.01
N ALA A 290 1.41 24.72 2.85
CA ALA A 290 1.76 23.30 2.78
C ALA A 290 3.18 23.03 3.32
N SER A 291 4.14 23.92 3.04
CA SER A 291 5.52 23.82 3.53
C SER A 291 5.63 24.04 5.04
N GLU A 292 4.86 25.00 5.58
CA GLU A 292 4.78 25.28 7.01
C GLU A 292 4.17 24.10 7.78
N PHE A 293 3.03 23.58 7.31
CA PHE A 293 2.32 22.47 7.95
C PHE A 293 2.90 21.08 7.60
N LYS A 294 3.91 21.02 6.73
CA LYS A 294 4.55 19.77 6.26
C LYS A 294 3.54 18.78 5.67
N VAL A 295 2.58 19.27 4.89
CA VAL A 295 1.54 18.49 4.21
C VAL A 295 1.55 18.70 2.70
N SER A 296 0.76 17.91 1.97
CA SER A 296 0.65 18.09 0.52
C SER A 296 -0.20 19.32 0.14
N ARG A 297 0.19 20.02 -0.94
CA ARG A 297 -0.62 21.11 -1.52
C ARG A 297 -2.04 20.65 -1.91
N ALA A 298 -2.16 19.40 -2.35
CA ALA A 298 -3.45 18.78 -2.69
C ALA A 298 -4.36 18.60 -1.46
N MET A 299 -3.80 18.38 -0.27
CA MET A 299 -4.56 18.34 0.99
C MET A 299 -5.09 19.73 1.36
N ILE A 300 -4.23 20.75 1.30
CA ILE A 300 -4.63 22.14 1.56
C ILE A 300 -5.73 22.59 0.61
N ALA A 301 -5.55 22.37 -0.71
CA ALA A 301 -6.55 22.74 -1.71
C ALA A 301 -7.91 22.07 -1.45
N TYR A 302 -7.91 20.80 -1.03
CA TYR A 302 -9.15 20.10 -0.70
C TYR A 302 -9.81 20.63 0.58
N LYS A 303 -9.04 20.84 1.65
CA LYS A 303 -9.58 21.44 2.89
C LYS A 303 -10.10 22.86 2.66
N ALA A 304 -9.40 23.65 1.84
CA ALA A 304 -9.83 24.99 1.42
C ALA A 304 -11.15 24.92 0.64
N TYR A 305 -11.30 23.99 -0.29
CA TYR A 305 -12.57 23.77 -1.01
C TYR A 305 -13.70 23.35 -0.07
N ARG A 306 -13.45 22.39 0.83
CA ARG A 306 -14.44 21.91 1.81
C ARG A 306 -14.85 22.96 2.85
N SER A 307 -14.04 23.99 3.05
CA SER A 307 -14.30 25.11 3.95
C SER A 307 -14.71 26.37 3.20
N ASP A 308 -15.11 26.24 1.93
CA ASP A 308 -15.55 27.33 1.06
C ASP A 308 -14.52 28.48 0.93
N LEU A 309 -13.23 28.24 1.12
CA LEU A 309 -12.20 29.26 0.89
C LEU A 309 -11.89 29.46 -0.60
N ILE A 310 -12.18 28.44 -1.42
CA ILE A 310 -12.03 28.47 -2.88
C ILE A 310 -13.24 27.86 -3.57
N THR A 311 -13.47 28.25 -4.82
CA THR A 311 -14.57 27.68 -5.62
C THR A 311 -14.24 26.27 -6.12
N ARG A 312 -15.26 25.50 -6.50
CA ARG A 312 -15.09 24.20 -7.17
C ARG A 312 -14.26 24.30 -8.45
N ALA A 313 -14.44 25.37 -9.23
CA ALA A 313 -13.68 25.62 -10.45
C ALA A 313 -12.19 25.83 -10.16
N THR A 314 -11.86 26.65 -9.17
CA THR A 314 -10.49 26.86 -8.68
C THR A 314 -9.87 25.55 -8.18
N TYR A 315 -10.60 24.78 -7.37
CA TYR A 315 -10.13 23.49 -6.88
C TYR A 315 -9.79 22.50 -8.00
N ASN A 316 -10.63 22.40 -9.03
CA ASN A 316 -10.37 21.54 -10.19
C ASN A 316 -9.12 21.98 -10.97
N GLN A 317 -8.93 23.29 -11.15
CA GLN A 317 -7.70 23.83 -11.78
C GLN A 317 -6.45 23.47 -10.98
N LEU A 318 -6.48 23.64 -9.66
CA LEU A 318 -5.36 23.26 -8.77
C LEU A 318 -5.08 21.76 -8.82
N LYS A 319 -6.12 20.91 -8.87
CA LYS A 319 -5.96 19.45 -8.97
C LYS A 319 -5.21 19.05 -10.25
N VAL A 320 -5.54 19.65 -11.39
CA VAL A 320 -4.86 19.40 -12.66
C VAL A 320 -3.42 19.89 -12.59
N LEU A 321 -3.21 21.15 -12.17
CA LEU A 321 -1.88 21.76 -12.03
C LEU A 321 -0.93 20.91 -11.18
N TYR A 322 -1.37 20.51 -9.99
CA TYR A 322 -0.54 19.73 -9.06
C TYR A 322 -0.25 18.32 -9.58
N ARG A 323 -1.19 17.70 -10.32
CA ARG A 323 -0.97 16.40 -10.96
C ARG A 323 0.10 16.50 -12.04
N GLU A 324 0.04 17.51 -12.90
CA GLU A 324 1.02 17.72 -13.97
C GLU A 324 2.42 18.03 -13.43
N GLU A 325 2.52 18.86 -12.39
CA GLU A 325 3.79 19.12 -11.70
C GLU A 325 4.37 17.86 -11.06
N TRP A 326 3.53 17.04 -10.42
CA TRP A 326 3.97 15.78 -9.83
C TRP A 326 4.48 14.80 -10.89
N LEU A 327 3.77 14.63 -12.01
CA LEU A 327 4.21 13.78 -13.12
C LEU A 327 5.56 14.25 -13.70
N ARG A 328 5.73 15.55 -13.92
CA ARG A 328 7.00 16.14 -14.39
C ARG A 328 8.15 15.92 -13.41
N ASN A 329 7.91 16.10 -12.11
CA ASN A 329 8.94 15.89 -11.09
C ASN A 329 9.30 14.41 -10.94
N ARG A 330 8.33 13.51 -11.07
CA ARG A 330 8.53 12.06 -11.02
C ARG A 330 9.42 11.57 -12.16
N GLU A 331 9.21 12.08 -13.38
CA GLU A 331 10.03 11.69 -14.53
C GLU A 331 11.49 12.14 -14.37
N LYS A 332 11.71 13.41 -14.00
CA LYS A 332 13.05 13.94 -13.70
C LYS A 332 13.78 13.13 -12.62
N HIS A 333 13.08 12.72 -11.57
CA HIS A 333 13.68 11.91 -10.50
C HIS A 333 14.04 10.50 -10.97
N ARG A 334 13.24 9.89 -11.85
CA ARG A 334 13.54 8.56 -12.43
C ARG A 334 14.80 8.58 -13.30
N GLU A 335 14.97 9.62 -14.11
CA GLU A 335 16.17 9.81 -14.93
C GLU A 335 17.43 9.95 -14.07
N HIS A 336 17.40 10.82 -13.06
CA HIS A 336 18.54 11.02 -12.15
C HIS A 336 18.89 9.78 -11.31
N THR A 337 17.89 8.97 -10.94
CA THR A 337 18.12 7.78 -10.10
C THR A 337 18.77 6.65 -10.90
N ARG A 338 18.37 6.45 -12.17
CA ARG A 338 18.96 5.41 -13.05
C ARG A 338 20.45 5.60 -13.30
N GLN A 339 20.93 6.84 -13.26
CA GLN A 339 22.34 7.17 -13.51
C GLN A 339 23.25 6.95 -12.28
N ASN A 340 22.67 6.82 -11.06
CA ASN A 340 23.42 6.85 -9.79
C ASN A 340 23.17 5.63 -8.87
N GLU A 341 22.70 4.49 -9.39
CA GLU A 341 22.47 3.28 -8.60
C GLU A 341 23.77 2.56 -8.24
N THR A 342 24.30 2.81 -7.05
CA THR A 342 25.38 2.02 -6.42
C THR A 342 24.82 0.93 -5.51
N ILE A 343 25.61 -0.13 -5.23
CA ILE A 343 25.22 -1.23 -4.32
C ILE A 343 24.91 -0.74 -2.90
N LEU A 344 25.64 0.26 -2.40
CA LEU A 344 25.36 0.87 -1.08
C LEU A 344 24.00 1.61 -1.07
N ASN A 345 23.62 2.20 -2.20
CA ASN A 345 22.31 2.83 -2.37
C ASN A 345 21.17 1.80 -2.34
N TYR A 346 21.38 0.60 -2.90
CA TYR A 346 20.39 -0.49 -2.90
C TYR A 346 19.96 -0.89 -1.48
N TYR A 347 20.91 -1.25 -0.60
CA TYR A 347 20.57 -1.70 0.76
C TYR A 347 19.97 -0.58 1.62
N ARG A 348 20.43 0.66 1.44
CA ARG A 348 19.85 1.84 2.09
C ARG A 348 18.38 2.03 1.71
N VAL A 349 18.05 2.00 0.42
CA VAL A 349 16.67 2.12 -0.06
C VAL A 349 15.82 0.96 0.42
N ARG A 350 16.35 -0.27 0.44
CA ARG A 350 15.62 -1.46 0.89
C ARG A 350 15.31 -1.41 2.38
N ARG A 351 16.27 -1.03 3.23
CA ARG A 351 16.05 -0.79 4.67
C ARG A 351 15.00 0.28 4.89
N HIS A 352 15.10 1.41 4.18
CA HIS A 352 14.09 2.47 4.26
C HIS A 352 12.70 1.97 3.85
N ARG A 353 12.57 1.10 2.84
CA ARG A 353 11.28 0.53 2.45
C ARG A 353 10.71 -0.42 3.50
N LEU A 354 11.55 -1.26 4.10
CA LEU A 354 11.12 -2.26 5.08
C LEU A 354 10.80 -1.67 6.46
N GLY A 355 11.47 -0.60 6.86
CA GLY A 355 11.24 0.00 8.19
C GLY A 355 12.08 -0.66 9.28
N SER A 356 12.16 0.02 10.43
CA SER A 356 13.08 -0.40 11.49
C SER A 356 12.52 -1.58 12.29
N ARG A 357 11.20 -1.65 12.48
CA ARG A 357 10.54 -2.73 13.26
C ARG A 357 10.80 -4.12 12.67
N ILE A 358 10.57 -4.32 11.37
CA ILE A 358 10.76 -5.63 10.73
C ILE A 358 12.24 -6.00 10.63
N ILE A 359 13.11 -5.03 10.33
CA ILE A 359 14.56 -5.24 10.25
C ILE A 359 15.13 -5.59 11.62
N GLY A 360 14.73 -4.86 12.65
CA GLY A 360 15.15 -5.09 14.04
C GLY A 360 14.69 -6.45 14.54
N MET A 361 13.43 -6.81 14.30
CA MET A 361 12.90 -8.13 14.66
C MET A 361 13.66 -9.26 13.95
N VAL A 362 13.78 -9.22 12.62
CA VAL A 362 14.52 -10.26 11.88
C VAL A 362 15.96 -10.37 12.36
N ARG A 363 16.64 -9.25 12.64
CA ARG A 363 18.00 -9.26 13.18
C ARG A 363 18.07 -9.96 14.55
N ARG A 364 17.16 -9.62 15.48
CA ARG A 364 17.12 -10.24 16.81
C ARG A 364 16.83 -11.74 16.72
N MET A 365 15.82 -12.13 15.95
CA MET A 365 15.39 -13.52 15.80
C MET A 365 16.45 -14.39 15.11
N MET A 366 17.18 -13.84 14.14
CA MET A 366 18.33 -14.54 13.56
C MET A 366 19.49 -14.67 14.55
N ALA A 367 19.77 -13.64 15.37
CA ALA A 367 20.82 -13.70 16.38
C ALA A 367 20.50 -14.68 17.54
N ALA A 368 19.22 -14.98 17.75
CA ALA A 368 18.74 -15.97 18.72
C ALA A 368 18.58 -17.38 18.13
N ASP A 369 18.99 -17.60 16.87
CA ASP A 369 18.77 -18.85 16.11
C ASP A 369 17.29 -19.29 15.96
N ALA A 370 16.33 -18.42 16.33
CA ALA A 370 14.90 -18.58 16.15
C ALA A 370 14.44 -18.45 14.68
N LEU A 371 15.26 -17.83 13.83
CA LEU A 371 14.91 -17.55 12.44
C LEU A 371 16.01 -17.95 11.46
N SER A 372 15.70 -18.90 10.57
CA SER A 372 16.61 -19.28 9.49
C SER A 372 16.83 -18.16 8.46
N THR A 373 17.99 -18.15 7.80
CA THR A 373 18.29 -17.21 6.71
C THR A 373 17.27 -17.28 5.56
N SER A 374 16.70 -18.45 5.26
CA SER A 374 15.67 -18.60 4.23
C SER A 374 14.35 -17.94 4.63
N SER A 375 13.90 -18.14 5.87
CA SER A 375 12.68 -17.51 6.39
C SER A 375 12.87 -15.99 6.50
N ALA A 376 14.02 -15.53 6.99
CA ALA A 376 14.40 -14.11 7.00
C ALA A 376 14.36 -13.50 5.59
N ALA A 377 14.87 -14.20 4.58
CA ALA A 377 14.82 -13.74 3.19
C ALA A 377 13.38 -13.55 2.68
N GLN A 378 12.48 -14.46 3.03
CA GLN A 378 11.06 -14.36 2.68
C GLN A 378 10.38 -13.17 3.37
N ILE A 379 10.62 -12.99 4.68
CA ILE A 379 10.07 -11.86 5.46
C ILE A 379 10.59 -10.53 4.93
N LEU A 380 11.89 -10.42 4.62
CA LEU A 380 12.48 -9.20 4.06
C LEU A 380 12.21 -9.02 2.55
N GLY A 381 11.66 -10.05 1.90
CA GLY A 381 11.39 -10.10 0.46
C GLY A 381 12.66 -10.00 -0.39
N VAL A 382 13.79 -10.53 0.06
CA VAL A 382 15.09 -10.49 -0.66
C VAL A 382 15.62 -11.90 -0.91
N LYS A 383 16.72 -12.04 -1.65
CA LYS A 383 17.39 -13.34 -1.80
C LYS A 383 18.15 -13.69 -0.51
N PRO A 384 18.32 -14.97 -0.15
CA PRO A 384 19.06 -15.37 1.07
C PRO A 384 20.45 -14.72 1.21
N ARG A 385 21.22 -14.67 0.11
CA ARG A 385 22.54 -14.02 0.08
C ARG A 385 22.53 -12.51 0.38
N GLN A 386 21.37 -11.87 0.34
CA GLN A 386 21.19 -10.44 0.58
C GLN A 386 20.70 -10.15 2.01
N VAL A 387 20.39 -11.17 2.81
CA VAL A 387 19.90 -10.99 4.18
C VAL A 387 20.97 -10.35 5.04
N GLN A 388 22.15 -10.96 5.14
CA GLN A 388 23.22 -10.45 6.00
C GLN A 388 23.64 -9.01 5.63
N PRO A 389 23.94 -8.68 4.35
CA PRO A 389 24.28 -7.29 3.99
C PRO A 389 23.15 -6.27 4.21
N LEU A 390 21.89 -6.73 4.25
CA LEU A 390 20.74 -5.87 4.52
C LEU A 390 20.57 -5.60 6.02
N LEU A 391 20.92 -6.58 6.87
CA LEU A 391 20.87 -6.48 8.33
C LEU A 391 22.10 -5.79 8.92
N ASP A 392 23.26 -5.99 8.30
CA ASP A 392 24.52 -5.34 8.66
C ASP A 392 24.40 -3.84 8.42
N THR A 393 24.16 -3.11 9.49
CA THR A 393 24.56 -1.72 9.55
C THR A 393 26.07 -1.75 9.60
N GLY A 394 26.76 -1.18 8.60
CA GLY A 394 28.15 -0.81 8.80
C GLY A 394 28.22 -0.11 10.17
N SER A 395 28.97 -0.69 11.09
CA SER A 395 29.37 -0.02 12.33
C SER A 395 30.23 1.15 11.92
N SER A 396 29.60 2.26 11.54
CA SER A 396 30.27 3.54 11.50
C SER A 396 30.36 4.00 12.95
N ARG A 397 31.58 3.88 13.47
CA ARG A 397 32.05 4.55 14.68
C ARG A 397 31.75 6.04 14.65
#